data_AF-A0A3A5K285-F1
#
_entry.id   AF-A0A3A5K285-F1
#
_cell.length_a   1.000
_cell.length_b   1.000
_cell.length_c   1.000
_cell.angle_alpha   90.00
_cell.angle_beta   90.00
_cell.angle_gamma   90.00
#
_symmetry.space_group_name_H-M   'P 1'
#
loop_
_entity.id
_entity.type
_entity.pdbx_description
1 polymer ?
#
loop_
_entity_poly.entity_id
_entity_poly.type
_entity_poly.pdbx_seq_one_letter_code
_entity_poly.pdbx_strand_id
1 'polypeptide(L)'
;MHSGWAQRTGEAEFDLLVAAYEAGAPGGPEGLNIFLPGRKIAGYHLLFEHYPEILTRYEYIALIDDDIQTTAHELNRLFGIGRQYNLDLFQPALAWDSHFSYAATLTNRKHYLLRYTNTVEMMCPVFSAKYLAAARSLFGLGYETGIDLLWTRLTDSPWLRFAIVDDIVVRHTRPVGTTKSLQGFGADEPYDVQVDAVLKRFGAAFRGFVTYAAVDRRGQLVRSRFLLGLNSLSLLQGLLKTPLNWAQFVRRATDYTRHCWLRPVNLQRIDIDGVGKPHRQPQSAVRRLMPR
;
A
#
# COMPACT_ATOMS: atom_id res chain seq x y z
N MET A 1 -2.55 -9.03 15.97
CA MET A 1 -3.84 -9.05 15.24
C MET A 1 -4.98 -8.70 16.19
N HIS A 2 -5.91 -7.86 15.75
CA HIS A 2 -7.09 -7.47 16.51
C HIS A 2 -8.18 -8.56 16.48
N SER A 3 -8.88 -8.77 17.60
CA SER A 3 -9.91 -9.82 17.74
C SER A 3 -11.10 -9.66 16.79
N GLY A 4 -11.40 -8.42 16.36
CA GLY A 4 -12.48 -8.11 15.42
C GLY A 4 -12.33 -8.76 14.03
N TRP A 5 -11.14 -9.22 13.67
CA TRP A 5 -10.91 -9.97 12.43
C TRP A 5 -11.42 -11.41 12.52
N ALA A 6 -11.41 -11.97 13.72
CA ALA A 6 -11.67 -13.39 13.97
C ALA A 6 -13.01 -13.67 14.66
N GLN A 7 -13.73 -12.62 15.08
CA GLN A 7 -15.13 -12.73 15.48
C GLN A 7 -15.98 -13.02 14.23
N ARG A 8 -15.95 -14.27 13.78
CA ARG A 8 -16.76 -14.83 12.69
C ARG A 8 -18.20 -15.02 13.18
N THR A 9 -18.97 -13.94 13.30
CA THR A 9 -20.42 -14.03 13.54
C THR A 9 -21.17 -14.45 12.26
N GLY A 10 -20.70 -15.50 11.56
CA GLY A 10 -21.32 -16.02 10.34
C GLY A 10 -21.21 -15.14 9.09
N GLU A 11 -20.49 -14.02 9.15
CA GLU A 11 -20.51 -13.00 8.09
C GLU A 11 -19.28 -12.98 7.18
N ALA A 12 -18.12 -13.55 7.52
CA ALA A 12 -16.92 -13.40 6.71
C ALA A 12 -17.01 -14.13 5.36
N GLU A 13 -16.93 -13.40 4.25
CA GLU A 13 -16.97 -13.93 2.87
C GLU A 13 -15.55 -14.20 2.31
N PHE A 14 -14.54 -14.22 3.19
CA PHE A 14 -13.13 -14.37 2.84
C PHE A 14 -12.42 -15.35 3.78
N ASP A 15 -11.34 -15.93 3.28
CA ASP A 15 -10.42 -16.74 4.09
C ASP A 15 -9.38 -15.85 4.77
N LEU A 16 -9.00 -16.22 6.00
CA LEU A 16 -8.00 -15.51 6.79
C LEU A 16 -6.77 -16.39 6.99
N LEU A 17 -5.62 -15.88 6.54
CA LEU A 17 -4.29 -16.45 6.75
C LEU A 17 -3.49 -15.50 7.64
N VAL A 18 -2.95 -16.03 8.75
CA VAL A 18 -2.04 -15.27 9.62
C VAL A 18 -0.60 -15.69 9.31
N ALA A 19 0.14 -14.78 8.66
CA ALA A 19 1.55 -14.95 8.37
C ALA A 19 2.38 -14.24 9.44
N ALA A 20 2.92 -15.01 10.38
CA ALA A 20 3.77 -14.50 11.44
C ALA A 20 5.24 -14.49 11.02
N TYR A 21 5.95 -13.40 11.29
CA TYR A 21 7.39 -13.27 11.03
C TYR A 21 8.24 -13.36 12.30
N GLU A 22 7.59 -13.22 13.47
CA GLU A 22 8.21 -13.35 14.80
C GLU A 22 7.90 -14.71 15.42
N ALA A 23 8.93 -15.35 15.98
CA ALA A 23 8.79 -16.64 16.62
C ALA A 23 7.90 -16.50 17.87
N GLY A 24 6.93 -17.41 18.03
CA GLY A 24 6.01 -17.40 19.16
C GLY A 24 4.90 -16.35 19.08
N ALA A 25 4.74 -15.65 17.95
CA ALA A 25 3.60 -14.79 17.73
C ALA A 25 2.29 -15.61 17.87
N PRO A 26 1.27 -15.08 18.56
CA PRO A 26 0.00 -15.79 18.71
C PRO A 26 -0.64 -16.00 17.35
N GLY A 27 -1.01 -17.25 17.06
CA GLY A 27 -1.78 -17.59 15.87
C GLY A 27 -3.16 -16.93 15.87
N GLY A 28 -3.75 -16.80 14.68
CA GLY A 28 -5.15 -16.45 14.52
C GLY A 28 -6.09 -17.56 15.03
N PRO A 29 -7.29 -17.21 15.52
CA PRO A 29 -8.32 -18.20 15.88
C PRO A 29 -8.69 -19.06 14.68
N GLU A 30 -8.82 -20.38 14.88
CA GLU A 30 -9.23 -21.41 13.89
C GLU A 30 -9.06 -20.98 12.42
N GLY A 31 -7.79 -20.93 11.99
CA GLY A 31 -7.38 -20.45 10.67
C GLY A 31 -6.01 -20.95 10.24
N LEU A 32 -5.66 -20.67 8.98
CA LEU A 32 -4.38 -21.01 8.38
C LEU A 32 -3.29 -20.10 8.96
N ASN A 33 -2.42 -20.68 9.78
CA ASN A 33 -1.30 -19.97 10.40
C ASN A 33 0.00 -20.45 9.75
N ILE A 34 0.84 -19.52 9.31
CA ILE A 34 2.13 -19.83 8.70
C ILE A 34 3.19 -18.97 9.37
N PHE A 35 4.32 -19.59 9.69
CA PHE A 35 5.51 -18.88 10.15
C PHE A 35 6.47 -18.66 8.98
N LEU A 36 6.75 -17.40 8.67
CA LEU A 36 7.65 -16.95 7.61
C LEU A 36 8.76 -16.10 8.25
N PRO A 37 9.87 -16.70 8.71
CA PRO A 37 10.92 -15.93 9.38
C PRO A 37 11.52 -14.88 8.44
N GLY A 38 11.81 -13.70 8.98
CA GLY A 38 12.46 -12.62 8.25
C GLY A 38 11.65 -11.34 8.28
N ARG A 39 11.77 -10.55 7.21
CA ARG A 39 11.12 -9.25 7.09
C ARG A 39 9.78 -9.38 6.35
N LYS A 40 8.87 -8.42 6.56
CA LYS A 40 7.47 -8.47 6.09
C LYS A 40 7.37 -8.68 4.58
N ILE A 41 8.06 -7.86 3.77
CA ILE A 41 7.92 -7.88 2.31
C ILE A 41 8.65 -9.08 1.70
N ALA A 42 9.83 -9.40 2.20
CA ALA A 42 10.49 -10.67 1.87
C ALA A 42 9.61 -11.88 2.21
N GLY A 43 8.89 -11.82 3.32
CA GLY A 43 7.95 -12.85 3.74
C GLY A 43 6.74 -12.98 2.80
N TYR A 44 6.17 -11.87 2.29
CA TYR A 44 5.16 -11.95 1.22
C TYR A 44 5.68 -12.63 -0.04
N HIS A 45 6.93 -12.36 -0.44
CA HIS A 45 7.54 -13.06 -1.56
C HIS A 45 7.58 -14.58 -1.32
N LEU A 46 8.08 -15.01 -0.15
CA LEU A 46 8.12 -16.43 0.22
C LEU A 46 6.72 -17.06 0.28
N LEU A 47 5.71 -16.34 0.77
CA LEU A 47 4.32 -16.82 0.82
C LEU A 47 3.83 -17.20 -0.58
N PHE A 48 4.01 -16.32 -1.56
CA PHE A 48 3.51 -16.55 -2.92
C PHE A 48 4.38 -17.52 -3.74
N GLU A 49 5.63 -17.74 -3.35
CA GLU A 49 6.47 -18.80 -3.93
C GLU A 49 6.07 -20.18 -3.38
N HIS A 50 5.76 -20.30 -2.08
CA HIS A 50 5.35 -21.57 -1.47
C HIS A 50 3.88 -21.94 -1.74
N TYR A 51 3.00 -20.94 -1.87
CA TYR A 51 1.56 -21.12 -2.05
C TYR A 51 1.05 -20.35 -3.28
N PRO A 52 1.55 -20.66 -4.49
CA PRO A 52 1.19 -19.93 -5.71
C PRO A 52 -0.31 -20.04 -6.04
N GLU A 53 -1.00 -21.08 -5.54
CA GLU A 53 -2.42 -21.28 -5.73
C GLU A 53 -3.27 -20.14 -5.15
N ILE A 54 -2.77 -19.41 -4.14
CA ILE A 54 -3.45 -18.22 -3.59
C ILE A 54 -3.74 -17.20 -4.71
N LEU A 55 -2.81 -17.02 -5.65
CA LEU A 55 -2.98 -16.08 -6.77
C LEU A 55 -4.00 -16.55 -7.82
N THR A 56 -4.44 -17.81 -7.74
CA THR A 56 -5.40 -18.40 -8.70
C THR A 56 -6.76 -18.70 -8.08
N ARG A 57 -6.83 -18.86 -6.75
CA ARG A 57 -8.05 -19.20 -6.01
C ARG A 57 -8.88 -17.98 -5.60
N TYR A 58 -8.22 -16.84 -5.41
CA TYR A 58 -8.87 -15.62 -4.95
C TYR A 58 -8.95 -14.57 -6.05
N GLU A 59 -10.02 -13.80 -6.06
CA GLU A 59 -10.14 -12.63 -6.93
C GLU A 59 -9.37 -11.44 -6.36
N TYR A 60 -9.44 -11.26 -5.05
CA TYR A 60 -8.80 -10.19 -4.30
C TYR A 60 -8.03 -10.74 -3.09
N ILE A 61 -6.87 -10.15 -2.81
CA ILE A 61 -5.98 -10.55 -1.73
C ILE A 61 -5.63 -9.29 -0.94
N ALA A 62 -6.00 -9.27 0.34
CA ALA A 62 -5.68 -8.19 1.26
C ALA A 62 -4.42 -8.54 2.07
N LEU A 63 -3.44 -7.65 2.08
CA LEU A 63 -2.20 -7.79 2.86
C LEU A 63 -2.23 -6.75 3.97
N ILE A 64 -2.80 -7.09 5.12
CA ILE A 64 -3.11 -6.14 6.18
C ILE A 64 -2.18 -6.33 7.38
N ASP A 65 -1.65 -5.23 7.91
CA ASP A 65 -0.84 -5.23 9.12
C ASP A 65 -1.64 -5.57 10.38
N ASP A 66 -0.95 -6.16 11.35
CA ASP A 66 -1.53 -6.72 12.56
C ASP A 66 -2.12 -5.66 13.53
N ASP A 67 -1.73 -4.40 13.33
CA ASP A 67 -2.15 -3.20 14.06
C ASP A 67 -3.26 -2.39 13.35
N ILE A 68 -3.86 -2.95 12.30
CA ILE A 68 -5.05 -2.38 11.68
C ILE A 68 -6.31 -2.94 12.35
N GLN A 69 -7.01 -2.09 13.07
CA GLN A 69 -8.29 -2.40 13.67
C GLN A 69 -9.42 -2.24 12.65
N THR A 70 -10.15 -3.33 12.39
CA THR A 70 -11.32 -3.42 11.50
C THR A 70 -12.18 -4.63 11.86
N THR A 71 -13.25 -4.89 11.10
CA THR A 71 -14.21 -5.98 11.27
C THR A 71 -14.37 -6.78 9.96
N ALA A 72 -14.84 -8.04 10.07
CA ALA A 72 -15.13 -8.86 8.88
C ALA A 72 -16.16 -8.20 7.94
N HIS A 73 -17.20 -7.57 8.48
CA HIS A 73 -18.20 -6.84 7.71
C HIS A 73 -17.60 -5.68 6.88
N GLU A 74 -16.67 -4.92 7.46
CA GLU A 74 -15.94 -3.87 6.74
C GLU A 74 -15.08 -4.43 5.61
N LEU A 75 -14.38 -5.54 5.85
CA LEU A 75 -13.56 -6.21 4.85
C LEU A 75 -14.39 -6.78 3.70
N ASN A 76 -15.55 -7.38 3.98
CA ASN A 76 -16.48 -7.84 2.94
C ASN A 76 -16.92 -6.68 2.03
N ARG A 77 -17.35 -5.55 2.63
CA ARG A 77 -17.73 -4.36 1.86
C ARG A 77 -16.55 -3.79 1.09
N LEU A 78 -15.34 -3.82 1.65
CA LEU A 78 -14.13 -3.38 0.98
C LEU A 78 -13.86 -4.21 -0.28
N PHE A 79 -13.91 -5.54 -0.19
CA PHE A 79 -13.80 -6.43 -1.36
C PHE A 79 -14.93 -6.21 -2.36
N GLY A 80 -16.17 -6.01 -1.89
CA GLY A 80 -17.32 -5.68 -2.74
C GLY A 80 -17.14 -4.40 -3.54
N ILE A 81 -16.57 -3.34 -2.92
CA ILE A 81 -16.23 -2.08 -3.61
C ILE A 81 -15.10 -2.32 -4.63
N GLY A 82 -14.08 -3.10 -4.27
CA GLY A 82 -13.03 -3.53 -5.20
C GLY A 82 -13.60 -4.12 -6.49
N ARG A 83 -14.51 -5.09 -6.34
CA ARG A 83 -15.25 -5.72 -7.44
C ARG A 83 -16.09 -4.73 -8.23
N GLN A 84 -16.94 -3.95 -7.55
CA GLN A 84 -17.87 -3.01 -8.17
C GLN A 84 -17.18 -1.98 -9.06
N TYR A 85 -16.03 -1.46 -8.62
CA TYR A 85 -15.27 -0.44 -9.35
C TYR A 85 -14.11 -1.04 -10.16
N ASN A 86 -13.98 -2.36 -10.19
CA ASN A 86 -12.94 -3.09 -10.89
C ASN A 86 -11.54 -2.52 -10.55
N LEU A 87 -11.21 -2.48 -9.26
CA LEU A 87 -9.94 -1.94 -8.77
C LEU A 87 -8.84 -3.01 -8.86
N ASP A 88 -7.61 -2.60 -9.15
CA ASP A 88 -6.43 -3.46 -9.16
C ASP A 88 -5.64 -3.39 -7.85
N LEU A 89 -5.60 -2.22 -7.22
CA LEU A 89 -4.93 -1.99 -5.94
C LEU A 89 -5.62 -0.86 -5.19
N PHE A 90 -6.04 -1.13 -3.96
CA PHE A 90 -6.76 -0.16 -3.16
C PHE A 90 -6.57 -0.41 -1.67
N GLN A 91 -7.00 0.52 -0.84
CA GLN A 91 -6.99 0.36 0.62
C GLN A 91 -8.22 1.06 1.22
N PRO A 92 -8.66 0.68 2.43
CA PRO A 92 -9.60 1.50 3.18
C PRO A 92 -8.96 2.83 3.59
N ALA A 93 -9.79 3.82 3.89
CA ALA A 93 -9.32 5.06 4.49
C ALA A 93 -9.02 4.88 5.98
N LEU A 94 -8.16 5.73 6.53
CA LEU A 94 -7.83 5.77 7.94
C LEU A 94 -8.77 6.71 8.71
N ALA A 95 -9.15 6.29 9.92
CA ALA A 95 -9.79 7.16 10.90
C ALA A 95 -8.86 8.32 11.29
N TRP A 96 -9.42 9.47 11.65
CA TRP A 96 -8.63 10.65 12.03
C TRP A 96 -7.75 10.45 13.27
N ASP A 97 -8.06 9.47 14.12
CA ASP A 97 -7.26 9.10 15.30
C ASP A 97 -6.26 7.97 15.04
N SER A 98 -6.05 7.61 13.77
CA SER A 98 -5.01 6.67 13.38
C SER A 98 -3.62 7.30 13.46
N HIS A 99 -2.59 6.47 13.64
CA HIS A 99 -1.24 6.84 13.26
C HIS A 99 -1.07 6.77 11.73
N PHE A 100 -0.43 7.77 11.11
CA PHE A 100 -0.30 7.81 9.65
C PHE A 100 0.94 8.59 9.18
N SER A 101 1.44 8.23 8.00
CA SER A 101 2.54 8.93 7.31
C SER A 101 2.01 10.06 6.42
N TYR A 102 0.96 9.79 5.65
CA TYR A 102 0.41 10.72 4.67
C TYR A 102 -1.06 11.05 4.95
N ALA A 103 -1.40 12.33 5.09
CA ALA A 103 -2.80 12.73 5.34
C ALA A 103 -3.76 12.34 4.19
N ALA A 104 -3.22 12.01 3.01
CA ALA A 104 -4.00 11.49 1.90
C ALA A 104 -4.76 10.21 2.25
N THR A 105 -4.25 9.36 3.16
CA THR A 105 -4.94 8.12 3.54
C THR A 105 -6.03 8.31 4.57
N LEU A 106 -6.14 9.49 5.20
CA LEU A 106 -7.24 9.82 6.10
C LEU A 106 -8.58 9.90 5.38
N THR A 107 -9.64 9.54 6.09
CA THR A 107 -11.00 9.51 5.57
C THR A 107 -11.52 10.89 5.17
N ASN A 108 -12.15 10.91 4.00
CA ASN A 108 -12.97 11.99 3.48
C ASN A 108 -14.41 11.49 3.18
N ARG A 109 -14.90 10.57 4.01
CA ARG A 109 -16.20 9.87 3.86
C ARG A 109 -17.41 10.81 3.80
N LYS A 110 -17.29 12.04 4.31
CA LYS A 110 -18.34 13.06 4.16
C LYS A 110 -18.62 13.37 2.69
N HIS A 111 -17.60 13.34 1.84
CA HIS A 111 -17.68 13.75 0.44
C HIS A 111 -17.67 12.58 -0.53
N TYR A 112 -16.91 11.52 -0.22
CA TYR A 112 -16.60 10.47 -1.18
C TYR A 112 -16.97 9.07 -0.70
N LEU A 113 -17.27 8.20 -1.67
CA LEU A 113 -17.28 6.76 -1.52
C LEU A 113 -15.85 6.21 -1.68
N LEU A 114 -15.13 6.65 -2.70
CA LEU A 114 -13.71 6.35 -2.93
C LEU A 114 -13.02 7.49 -3.67
N ARG A 115 -11.69 7.55 -3.54
CA ARG A 115 -10.79 8.47 -4.22
C ARG A 115 -9.78 7.71 -5.05
N TYR A 116 -9.73 7.98 -6.35
CA TYR A 116 -8.69 7.45 -7.22
C TYR A 116 -7.38 8.22 -7.02
N THR A 117 -6.31 7.47 -6.73
CA THR A 117 -5.03 7.99 -6.26
C THR A 117 -3.88 7.38 -7.04
N ASN A 118 -2.73 8.06 -7.05
CA ASN A 118 -1.50 7.53 -7.61
C ASN A 118 -0.66 6.70 -6.63
N THR A 119 -1.11 6.52 -5.39
CA THR A 119 -0.37 5.76 -4.37
C THR A 119 -1.32 5.07 -3.40
N VAL A 120 -0.96 3.84 -2.99
CA VAL A 120 -1.59 3.05 -1.92
C VAL A 120 -0.49 2.61 -0.97
N GLU A 121 -0.65 2.84 0.33
CA GLU A 121 0.33 2.50 1.37
C GLU A 121 0.33 0.99 1.67
N MET A 122 1.50 0.50 2.03
CA MET A 122 1.80 -0.91 2.34
C MET A 122 1.10 -1.51 3.57
N MET A 123 0.44 -0.70 4.41
CA MET A 123 -0.12 -1.16 5.69
C MET A 123 -1.42 -1.96 5.55
N CYS A 124 -2.23 -1.66 4.53
CA CYS A 124 -3.53 -2.31 4.32
C CYS A 124 -3.92 -2.33 2.82
N PRO A 125 -3.02 -2.70 1.89
CA PRO A 125 -3.37 -2.84 0.48
C PRO A 125 -4.24 -4.08 0.23
N VAL A 126 -5.14 -3.93 -0.72
CA VAL A 126 -5.93 -5.00 -1.33
C VAL A 126 -5.63 -5.00 -2.82
N PHE A 127 -5.14 -6.13 -3.32
CA PHE A 127 -4.80 -6.31 -4.72
C PHE A 127 -5.84 -7.19 -5.39
N SER A 128 -6.14 -6.95 -6.67
CA SER A 128 -6.67 -8.03 -7.52
C SER A 128 -5.58 -9.09 -7.67
N ALA A 129 -5.93 -10.37 -7.67
CA ALA A 129 -4.93 -11.44 -7.72
C ALA A 129 -4.07 -11.36 -9.00
N LYS A 130 -4.67 -10.97 -10.13
CA LYS A 130 -3.97 -10.68 -11.38
C LYS A 130 -2.91 -9.59 -11.20
N TYR A 131 -3.25 -8.49 -10.52
CA TYR A 131 -2.32 -7.39 -10.34
C TYR A 131 -1.23 -7.72 -9.31
N LEU A 132 -1.58 -8.49 -8.26
CA LEU A 132 -0.62 -9.00 -7.30
C LEU A 132 0.42 -9.91 -7.96
N ALA A 133 0.02 -10.73 -8.92
CA ALA A 133 0.95 -11.58 -9.68
C ALA A 133 2.03 -10.76 -10.43
N ALA A 134 1.71 -9.54 -10.88
CA ALA A 134 2.68 -8.61 -11.45
C ALA A 134 3.52 -7.91 -10.38
N ALA A 135 2.90 -7.50 -9.27
CA ALA A 135 3.58 -6.81 -8.18
C ALA A 135 4.54 -7.72 -7.37
N ARG A 136 4.31 -9.04 -7.34
CA ARG A 136 5.08 -9.99 -6.53
C ARG A 136 6.59 -9.97 -6.82
N SER A 137 6.99 -9.65 -8.04
CA SER A 137 8.40 -9.57 -8.43
C SER A 137 9.15 -8.47 -7.67
N LEU A 138 8.43 -7.43 -7.22
CA LEU A 138 8.99 -6.36 -6.40
C LEU A 138 9.25 -6.81 -4.95
N PHE A 139 8.48 -7.77 -4.44
CA PHE A 139 8.60 -8.21 -3.05
C PHE A 139 9.91 -8.98 -2.81
N GLY A 140 10.42 -9.68 -3.82
CA GLY A 140 11.68 -10.43 -3.76
C GLY A 140 12.95 -9.57 -3.84
N LEU A 141 12.83 -8.24 -3.96
CA LEU A 141 13.98 -7.34 -4.16
C LEU A 141 14.67 -6.91 -2.86
N GLY A 142 14.13 -7.28 -1.70
CA GLY A 142 14.70 -7.00 -0.39
C GLY A 142 14.39 -5.61 0.18
N TYR A 143 13.43 -4.88 -0.40
CA TYR A 143 12.99 -3.57 0.09
C TYR A 143 11.79 -3.68 1.03
N GLU A 144 11.90 -3.07 2.21
CA GLU A 144 10.86 -3.07 3.26
C GLU A 144 10.21 -1.69 3.45
N THR A 145 10.56 -0.71 2.63
CA THR A 145 9.92 0.60 2.55
C THR A 145 10.01 1.13 1.12
N GLY A 146 9.12 2.04 0.75
CA GLY A 146 9.17 2.78 -0.53
C GLY A 146 8.84 1.96 -1.77
N ILE A 147 8.85 0.63 -1.68
CA ILE A 147 8.47 -0.28 -2.78
C ILE A 147 6.99 -0.14 -3.15
N ASP A 148 6.15 0.22 -2.18
CA ASP A 148 4.72 0.51 -2.35
C ASP A 148 4.45 1.73 -3.22
N LEU A 149 5.37 2.70 -3.25
CA LEU A 149 5.29 3.87 -4.13
C LEU A 149 5.39 3.52 -5.62
N LEU A 150 5.77 2.28 -5.95
CA LEU A 150 5.87 1.79 -7.32
C LEU A 150 4.62 0.99 -7.75
N TRP A 151 3.81 0.51 -6.82
CA TRP A 151 2.76 -0.47 -7.13
C TRP A 151 1.69 0.04 -8.08
N THR A 152 1.41 1.33 -8.11
CA THR A 152 0.44 1.95 -9.04
C THR A 152 1.01 2.20 -10.45
N ARG A 153 2.22 1.73 -10.72
CA ARG A 153 2.97 2.04 -11.95
C ARG A 153 3.39 0.79 -12.72
N LEU A 154 2.67 -0.33 -12.54
CA LEU A 154 3.01 -1.63 -13.13
C LEU A 154 2.20 -1.97 -14.39
N THR A 155 1.29 -1.07 -14.81
CA THR A 155 0.37 -1.29 -15.93
C THR A 155 0.37 -0.11 -16.90
N ASP A 156 0.07 -0.39 -18.17
CA ASP A 156 -0.14 0.62 -19.21
C ASP A 156 -1.51 1.31 -19.08
N SER A 157 -2.44 0.75 -18.30
CA SER A 157 -3.81 1.27 -18.12
C SER A 157 -4.11 1.60 -16.64
N PRO A 158 -3.41 2.57 -16.03
CA PRO A 158 -3.46 2.81 -14.57
C PRO A 158 -4.70 3.62 -14.11
N TRP A 159 -5.40 4.25 -15.04
CA TRP A 159 -6.46 5.21 -14.72
C TRP A 159 -7.70 4.52 -14.14
N LEU A 160 -8.17 5.04 -13.01
CA LEU A 160 -9.34 4.55 -12.28
C LEU A 160 -9.20 3.10 -11.80
N ARG A 161 -7.96 2.60 -11.63
CA ARG A 161 -7.66 1.26 -11.11
C ARG A 161 -7.20 1.26 -9.65
N PHE A 162 -6.77 2.41 -9.14
CA PHE A 162 -6.16 2.53 -7.82
C PHE A 162 -6.89 3.51 -6.94
N ALA A 163 -7.24 3.11 -5.71
CA ALA A 163 -8.11 3.93 -4.87
C ALA A 163 -7.83 3.85 -3.36
N ILE A 164 -8.23 4.90 -2.66
CA ILE A 164 -8.52 4.88 -1.22
C ILE A 164 -10.04 4.88 -1.08
N VAL A 165 -10.58 3.88 -0.40
CA VAL A 165 -12.02 3.68 -0.20
C VAL A 165 -12.45 4.36 1.08
N ASP A 166 -13.11 5.51 0.96
CA ASP A 166 -13.58 6.31 2.10
C ASP A 166 -14.83 5.73 2.78
N ASP A 167 -15.60 4.90 2.07
CA ASP A 167 -16.76 4.22 2.64
C ASP A 167 -16.40 3.10 3.63
N ILE A 168 -15.11 2.79 3.79
CA ILE A 168 -14.60 1.89 4.82
C ILE A 168 -13.50 2.62 5.56
N VAL A 169 -13.60 2.69 6.89
CA VAL A 169 -12.68 3.47 7.72
C VAL A 169 -12.09 2.57 8.79
N VAL A 170 -10.80 2.28 8.67
CA VAL A 170 -10.06 1.44 9.63
C VAL A 170 -9.20 2.31 10.53
N ARG A 171 -8.73 1.77 11.65
CA ARG A 171 -7.83 2.48 12.57
C ARG A 171 -6.46 1.82 12.61
N HIS A 172 -5.41 2.58 12.37
CA HIS A 172 -4.03 2.13 12.58
C HIS A 172 -3.59 2.46 14.01
N THR A 173 -3.40 1.43 14.83
CA THR A 173 -3.32 1.56 16.30
C THR A 173 -1.89 1.71 16.84
N ARG A 174 -0.87 1.56 15.99
CA ARG A 174 0.54 1.61 16.41
C ARG A 174 1.24 2.82 15.79
N PRO A 175 2.11 3.54 16.53
CA PRO A 175 2.90 4.62 15.95
C PRO A 175 3.79 4.16 14.80
N VAL A 176 3.79 4.95 13.72
CA VAL A 176 4.68 4.75 12.57
C VAL A 176 6.14 4.81 13.01
N GLY A 177 6.97 3.88 12.54
CA GLY A 177 8.40 3.85 12.82
C GLY A 177 8.84 3.01 14.01
N THR A 178 7.91 2.41 14.75
CA THR A 178 8.22 1.55 15.90
C THR A 178 8.89 0.23 15.54
N THR A 179 8.78 -0.21 14.28
CA THR A 179 9.33 -1.48 13.77
C THR A 179 10.52 -1.29 12.80
N LYS A 180 11.16 -0.11 12.80
CA LYS A 180 12.31 0.21 11.93
C LYS A 180 13.44 -0.81 11.99
N SER A 181 13.83 -1.23 13.19
CA SER A 181 14.91 -2.21 13.36
C SER A 181 14.57 -3.55 12.70
N LEU A 182 13.32 -4.00 12.82
CA LEU A 182 12.81 -5.23 12.19
C LEU A 182 12.78 -5.12 10.65
N GLN A 183 12.56 -3.91 10.13
CA GLN A 183 12.61 -3.60 8.70
C GLN A 183 14.05 -3.47 8.16
N GLY A 184 15.06 -3.58 9.03
CA GLY A 184 16.47 -3.55 8.65
C GLY A 184 17.08 -2.15 8.53
N PHE A 185 16.45 -1.13 9.13
CA PHE A 185 17.03 0.22 9.22
C PHE A 185 18.16 0.27 10.26
N GLY A 186 19.19 1.06 9.97
CA GLY A 186 20.14 1.49 11.00
C GLY A 186 19.45 2.31 12.11
N ALA A 187 20.08 2.38 13.28
CA ALA A 187 19.50 3.00 14.50
C ALA A 187 18.93 4.42 14.26
N ASP A 188 19.58 5.21 13.41
CA ASP A 188 19.18 6.59 13.07
C ASP A 188 18.89 6.78 11.58
N GLU A 189 18.71 5.69 10.82
CA GLU A 189 18.49 5.78 9.39
C GLU A 189 17.10 6.38 9.09
N PRO A 190 17.02 7.47 8.30
CA PRO A 190 15.74 8.03 7.88
C PRO A 190 15.11 7.14 6.81
N TYR A 191 13.76 7.07 6.83
CA TYR A 191 12.98 6.34 5.82
C TYR A 191 13.32 6.79 4.39
N ASP A 192 13.59 8.08 4.22
CA ASP A 192 13.89 8.70 2.94
C ASP A 192 15.10 8.06 2.23
N VAL A 193 16.08 7.51 2.97
CA VAL A 193 17.28 6.87 2.37
C VAL A 193 16.89 5.63 1.57
N GLN A 194 16.09 4.74 2.17
CA GLN A 194 15.64 3.53 1.48
C GLN A 194 14.60 3.85 0.40
N VAL A 195 13.71 4.81 0.64
CA VAL A 195 12.75 5.30 -0.36
C VAL A 195 13.49 5.84 -1.59
N ASP A 196 14.50 6.68 -1.41
CA ASP A 196 15.31 7.25 -2.48
C ASP A 196 16.10 6.15 -3.22
N ALA A 197 16.63 5.16 -2.50
CA ALA A 197 17.32 4.03 -3.11
C ALA A 197 16.40 3.21 -4.04
N VAL A 198 15.17 2.93 -3.60
CA VAL A 198 14.14 2.27 -4.42
C VAL A 198 13.80 3.12 -5.63
N LEU A 199 13.43 4.38 -5.43
CA LEU A 199 13.00 5.26 -6.52
C LEU A 199 14.12 5.43 -7.56
N LYS A 200 15.36 5.64 -7.11
CA LYS A 200 16.53 5.74 -7.99
C LYS A 200 16.76 4.47 -8.81
N ARG A 201 16.63 3.28 -8.20
CA ARG A 201 16.79 1.99 -8.90
C ARG A 201 15.84 1.85 -10.09
N PHE A 202 14.62 2.38 -9.97
CA PHE A 202 13.58 2.29 -11.01
C PHE A 202 13.45 3.56 -11.86
N GLY A 203 14.38 4.51 -11.78
CA GLY A 203 14.28 5.79 -12.49
C GLY A 203 12.99 6.56 -12.14
N ALA A 204 12.47 6.34 -10.94
CA ALA A 204 11.23 6.88 -10.42
C ALA A 204 11.49 8.12 -9.55
N ALA A 205 10.45 8.91 -9.33
CA ALA A 205 10.49 10.05 -8.41
C ALA A 205 9.21 10.10 -7.58
N PHE A 206 9.34 10.45 -6.29
CA PHE A 206 8.18 10.72 -5.46
C PHE A 206 7.56 12.06 -5.85
N ARG A 207 6.25 12.05 -6.15
CA ARG A 207 5.50 13.26 -6.57
C ARG A 207 4.38 13.64 -5.58
N GLY A 208 4.40 13.03 -4.40
CA GLY A 208 3.33 13.13 -3.43
C GLY A 208 2.14 12.22 -3.75
N PHE A 209 1.25 12.09 -2.77
CA PHE A 209 -0.02 11.39 -2.90
C PHE A 209 -1.04 12.34 -3.50
N VAL A 210 -1.51 12.02 -4.70
CA VAL A 210 -2.39 12.84 -5.53
C VAL A 210 -3.68 12.08 -5.78
N THR A 211 -4.77 12.59 -5.22
CA THR A 211 -6.12 12.21 -5.64
C THR A 211 -6.44 12.97 -6.93
N TYR A 212 -6.69 12.23 -8.01
CA TYR A 212 -6.93 12.82 -9.34
C TYR A 212 -8.37 12.66 -9.82
N ALA A 213 -9.12 11.74 -9.22
CA ALA A 213 -10.55 11.59 -9.42
C ALA A 213 -11.17 10.99 -8.15
N ALA A 214 -12.49 11.05 -7.99
CA ALA A 214 -13.20 10.42 -6.89
C ALA A 214 -14.62 10.06 -7.31
N VAL A 215 -15.25 9.13 -6.60
CA VAL A 215 -16.69 8.86 -6.69
C VAL A 215 -17.33 9.45 -5.44
N ASP A 216 -18.28 10.37 -5.63
CA ASP A 216 -18.99 11.00 -4.51
C ASP A 216 -19.99 10.06 -3.85
N ARG A 217 -20.63 10.52 -2.77
CA ARG A 217 -21.65 9.74 -2.03
C ARG A 217 -22.91 9.41 -2.84
N ARG A 218 -23.10 10.04 -4.01
CA ARG A 218 -24.21 9.81 -4.94
C ARG A 218 -23.80 8.90 -6.11
N GLY A 219 -22.57 8.37 -6.10
CA GLY A 219 -22.04 7.53 -7.17
C GLY A 219 -21.53 8.32 -8.39
N GLN A 220 -21.39 9.64 -8.29
CA GLN A 220 -20.97 10.48 -9.42
C GLN A 220 -19.46 10.66 -9.46
N LEU A 221 -18.89 10.60 -10.67
CA LEU A 221 -17.47 10.76 -10.88
C LEU A 221 -17.05 12.24 -10.86
N VAL A 222 -16.18 12.60 -9.92
CA VAL A 222 -15.59 13.92 -9.76
C VAL A 222 -14.15 13.91 -10.27
N ARG A 223 -13.85 14.71 -11.30
CA ARG A 223 -12.49 14.91 -11.85
C ARG A 223 -11.93 16.31 -11.64
N SER A 224 -12.73 17.23 -11.10
CA SER A 224 -12.30 18.60 -10.86
C SER A 224 -11.27 18.65 -9.74
N ARG A 225 -10.01 18.92 -10.09
CA ARG A 225 -8.91 19.09 -9.11
C ARG A 225 -9.25 20.15 -8.08
N PHE A 226 -9.89 21.25 -8.51
CA PHE A 226 -10.36 22.30 -7.60
C PHE A 226 -11.28 21.73 -6.52
N LEU A 227 -12.33 20.99 -6.91
CA LEU A 227 -13.26 20.36 -5.95
C LEU A 227 -12.57 19.31 -5.09
N LEU A 228 -11.65 18.51 -5.65
CA LEU A 228 -10.90 17.51 -4.91
C LEU A 228 -10.07 18.14 -3.78
N GLY A 229 -9.36 19.24 -4.06
CA GLY A 229 -8.60 19.96 -3.04
C GLY A 229 -9.48 20.81 -2.11
N LEU A 230 -10.59 21.38 -2.57
CA LEU A 230 -11.54 22.07 -1.69
C LEU A 230 -12.11 21.08 -0.66
N ASN A 231 -12.53 19.90 -1.12
CA ASN A 231 -13.06 18.86 -0.25
C ASN A 231 -11.97 18.21 0.63
N SER A 232 -10.67 18.30 0.30
CA SER A 232 -9.61 17.80 1.19
C SER A 232 -9.38 18.69 2.41
N LEU A 233 -9.81 19.96 2.39
CA LEU A 233 -9.76 20.82 3.57
C LEU A 233 -10.64 20.30 4.72
N SER A 234 -11.61 19.42 4.44
CA SER A 234 -12.41 18.75 5.46
C SER A 234 -11.57 17.94 6.46
N LEU A 235 -10.35 17.51 6.06
CA LEU A 235 -9.44 16.80 6.96
C LEU A 235 -9.07 17.62 8.19
N LEU A 236 -9.13 18.96 8.14
CA LEU A 236 -8.87 19.81 9.30
C LEU A 236 -9.86 19.57 10.46
N GLN A 237 -11.02 18.97 10.19
CA GLN A 237 -11.96 18.52 11.23
C GLN A 237 -11.38 17.41 12.12
N GLY A 238 -10.33 16.72 11.66
CA GLY A 238 -9.58 15.72 12.42
C GLY A 238 -8.58 16.29 13.43
N LEU A 239 -8.40 17.62 13.51
CA LEU A 239 -7.38 18.26 14.35
C LEU A 239 -7.48 17.89 15.84
N LEU A 240 -8.69 17.66 16.35
CA LEU A 240 -8.92 17.28 17.75
C LEU A 240 -8.86 15.76 18.00
N LYS A 241 -8.76 14.96 16.94
CA LYS A 241 -8.74 13.48 17.04
C LYS A 241 -7.38 12.87 16.72
N THR A 242 -6.56 13.57 15.94
CA THR A 242 -5.24 13.09 15.50
C THR A 242 -4.29 12.84 16.68
N PRO A 243 -3.46 11.78 16.62
CA PRO A 243 -2.39 11.56 17.60
C PRO A 243 -1.19 12.49 17.37
N LEU A 244 -1.16 13.25 16.28
CA LEU A 244 -0.11 14.23 15.97
C LEU A 244 -0.36 15.56 16.65
N ASN A 245 0.72 16.33 16.88
CA ASN A 245 0.54 17.73 17.26
C ASN A 245 -0.08 18.56 16.12
N TRP A 246 -0.69 19.68 16.48
CA TRP A 246 -1.47 20.50 15.56
C TRP A 246 -0.66 21.01 14.36
N ALA A 247 0.58 21.47 14.59
CA ALA A 247 1.42 21.99 13.51
C ALA A 247 1.76 20.89 12.48
N GLN A 248 2.13 19.70 12.94
CA GLN A 248 2.39 18.54 12.08
C GLN A 248 1.15 18.12 11.29
N PHE A 249 0.00 18.06 11.96
CA PHE A 249 -1.25 17.68 11.31
C PHE A 249 -1.67 18.67 10.24
N VAL A 250 -1.71 19.97 10.56
CA VAL A 250 -2.07 21.05 9.62
C VAL A 250 -1.14 21.06 8.42
N ARG A 251 0.18 20.87 8.64
CA ARG A 251 1.14 20.75 7.54
C ARG A 251 0.79 19.57 6.62
N ARG A 252 0.58 18.37 7.16
CA ARG A 252 0.27 17.18 6.34
C ARG A 252 -1.05 17.32 5.59
N ALA A 253 -2.08 17.89 6.23
CA ALA A 253 -3.38 18.13 5.59
C ALA A 253 -3.31 19.19 4.48
N THR A 254 -2.54 20.27 4.68
CA THR A 254 -2.33 21.30 3.66
C THR A 254 -1.43 20.81 2.53
N ASP A 255 -0.41 19.99 2.81
CA ASP A 255 0.41 19.31 1.80
C ASP A 255 -0.46 18.42 0.89
N TYR A 256 -1.36 17.60 1.47
CA TYR A 256 -2.31 16.81 0.69
C TYR A 256 -3.24 17.69 -0.17
N THR A 257 -3.76 18.79 0.38
CA THR A 257 -4.59 19.73 -0.38
C THR A 257 -3.82 20.34 -1.56
N ARG A 258 -2.56 20.74 -1.32
CA ARG A 258 -1.66 21.21 -2.37
C ARG A 258 -1.40 20.14 -3.43
N HIS A 259 -1.28 18.88 -3.04
CA HIS A 259 -1.10 17.77 -3.97
C HIS A 259 -2.30 17.60 -4.90
N CYS A 260 -3.52 17.62 -4.37
CA CYS A 260 -4.76 17.56 -5.15
C CYS A 260 -4.87 18.70 -6.17
N TRP A 261 -4.46 19.92 -5.81
CA TRP A 261 -4.53 21.06 -6.73
C TRP A 261 -3.38 21.11 -7.73
N LEU A 262 -2.14 20.94 -7.27
CA LEU A 262 -0.97 21.42 -8.03
C LEU A 262 0.00 20.32 -8.47
N ARG A 263 0.05 19.16 -7.80
CA ARG A 263 1.05 18.13 -8.14
C ARG A 263 0.63 17.32 -9.37
N PRO A 264 1.58 17.00 -10.27
CA PRO A 264 1.30 16.11 -11.38
C PRO A 264 0.94 14.71 -10.87
N VAL A 265 0.01 14.06 -11.54
CA VAL A 265 -0.36 12.67 -11.25
C VAL A 265 0.77 11.75 -11.73
N ASN A 266 1.32 10.94 -10.83
CA ASN A 266 2.44 10.05 -11.17
C ASN A 266 1.97 8.60 -11.33
N LEU A 267 1.50 8.27 -12.54
CA LEU A 267 1.05 6.92 -12.92
C LEU A 267 1.84 6.35 -14.11
N GLN A 268 2.94 7.00 -14.51
CA GLN A 268 3.74 6.54 -15.64
C GLN A 268 4.34 5.17 -15.33
N ARG A 269 4.10 4.20 -16.21
CA ARG A 269 4.61 2.83 -16.07
C ARG A 269 6.11 2.82 -15.87
N ILE A 270 6.57 1.98 -14.95
CA ILE A 270 7.99 1.66 -14.76
C ILE A 270 8.29 0.28 -15.35
N ASP A 271 9.52 0.10 -15.81
CA ASP A 271 10.04 -1.21 -16.19
C ASP A 271 10.57 -1.92 -14.93
N ILE A 272 10.01 -3.08 -14.63
CA ILE A 272 10.42 -3.94 -13.51
C ILE A 272 11.19 -5.17 -13.98
N ASP A 273 11.13 -5.51 -15.27
CA ASP A 273 11.71 -6.73 -15.85
C ASP A 273 13.22 -6.54 -16.17
N GLY A 274 13.65 -5.31 -16.41
CA GLY A 274 15.05 -4.97 -16.73
C GLY A 274 16.05 -5.06 -15.57
N VAL A 275 15.59 -5.18 -14.32
CA VAL A 275 16.42 -4.90 -13.13
C VAL A 275 16.96 -6.18 -12.44
N GLY A 276 16.70 -7.35 -13.04
CA GLY A 276 17.15 -8.66 -12.58
C GLY A 276 18.38 -9.25 -13.29
N LYS A 277 18.97 -8.55 -14.27
CA LYS A 277 20.26 -9.00 -14.84
C LYS A 277 21.39 -8.41 -14.00
N PRO A 278 22.22 -9.21 -13.32
CA PRO A 278 23.47 -8.69 -12.78
C PRO A 278 24.24 -8.06 -13.94
N HIS A 279 24.83 -6.88 -13.73
CA HIS A 279 25.75 -6.28 -14.69
C HIS A 279 26.70 -7.38 -15.18
N ARG A 280 26.61 -7.76 -16.46
CA ARG A 280 27.71 -8.48 -17.10
C ARG A 280 28.90 -7.55 -16.94
N GLN A 281 29.86 -7.94 -16.10
CA GLN A 281 31.19 -7.36 -16.14
C GLN A 281 31.62 -7.32 -17.61
N PRO A 282 32.23 -6.22 -18.08
CA PRO A 282 32.77 -6.20 -19.42
C PRO A 282 33.71 -7.40 -19.52
N GLN A 283 33.40 -8.33 -20.41
CA GLN A 283 34.29 -9.45 -20.70
C GLN A 283 35.63 -8.82 -21.06
N SER A 284 36.62 -9.03 -20.19
CA SER A 284 38.00 -8.72 -20.51
C SER A 284 38.31 -9.42 -21.82
N ALA A 285 38.72 -8.65 -22.81
CA ALA A 285 39.13 -9.17 -24.10
C ALA A 285 40.24 -10.20 -23.86
N VAL A 286 39.90 -11.48 -24.00
CA VAL A 286 40.88 -12.56 -24.04
C VAL A 286 41.70 -12.33 -25.30
N ARG A 287 42.89 -11.72 -25.14
CA ARG A 287 43.94 -11.70 -26.15
C ARG A 287 44.27 -13.16 -26.50
N ARG A 288 43.83 -13.61 -27.67
CA ARG A 288 44.37 -14.84 -28.28
C ARG A 288 45.83 -14.57 -28.66
N LEU A 289 46.76 -15.10 -27.89
CA LEU A 289 48.12 -15.34 -28.33
C LEU A 289 48.07 -16.50 -29.33
N MET A 290 48.38 -16.23 -30.60
CA MET A 290 48.67 -17.27 -31.59
C MET A 290 50.11 -17.75 -31.41
N PRO A 291 50.39 -19.07 -31.42
CA PRO A 291 51.74 -19.57 -31.61
C PRO A 291 52.10 -19.60 -33.10
N ARG A 292 53.39 -19.40 -33.37
CA ARG A 292 54.06 -19.58 -34.67
C ARG A 292 54.09 -21.04 -35.08
#